data_AF-A0A0E9ZMM0-F1
#
_entry.id   AF-A0A0E9ZMM0-F1
#
_cell.length_a   1.000
_cell.length_b   1.000
_cell.length_c   1.000
_cell.angle_alpha   90.00
_cell.angle_beta   90.00
_cell.angle_gamma   90.00
#
_symmetry.space_group_name_H-M   'P 1'
#
loop_
_entity.id
_entity.type
_entity.pdbx_description
1 polymer ?
#
loop_
_entity_poly.entity_id
_entity_poly.type
_entity_poly.pdbx_seq_one_letter_code
_entity_poly.pdbx_strand_id
1 'polypeptide(L)'
;MERPSMLEQGRAGSRRVWQAIERKFRRPQVRISFDIDDTLACQADHAAAEDSKLPAFVHRWLGEPLRSGTRSLIRDLRRQGCSIWIYTSSGRTPSYIRRWLMLYGIRVDGVVNSDRHQQVLAVNGLANAPSKLPSAFDIDLHVDDSEGVRLEGVNHGFRVVVVCPKDEGWAQKVLDAAVDVQARLASQQPHRYEMPARRRAQALPVS
;
A
#
# COMPACT_ATOMS: atom_id res chain seq x y z
N MET A 1 -51.97 -21.87 16.98
CA MET A 1 -50.64 -22.19 17.51
C MET A 1 -49.69 -22.22 16.32
N GLU A 2 -49.21 -21.05 15.89
CA GLU A 2 -48.38 -20.94 14.69
C GLU A 2 -46.91 -21.09 15.05
N ARG A 3 -46.23 -22.05 14.41
CA ARG A 3 -44.77 -22.22 14.52
C ARG A 3 -44.10 -21.23 13.58
N PRO A 4 -43.18 -20.36 14.05
CA PRO A 4 -42.38 -19.55 13.14
C PRO A 4 -41.49 -20.48 12.30
N SER A 5 -41.54 -20.24 10.99
CA SER A 5 -40.79 -20.97 9.97
C SER A 5 -39.27 -20.91 10.23
N MET A 6 -38.64 -22.08 10.21
CA MET A 6 -37.17 -22.31 10.28
C MET A 6 -36.38 -21.55 9.18
N LEU A 7 -37.05 -20.96 8.19
CA LEU A 7 -36.46 -20.21 7.08
C LEU A 7 -36.14 -18.74 7.41
N GLU A 8 -36.73 -18.14 8.46
CA GLU A 8 -36.41 -16.75 8.83
C GLU A 8 -35.13 -16.63 9.67
N GLN A 9 -34.77 -17.67 10.41
CA GLN A 9 -33.55 -17.69 11.24
C GLN A 9 -32.27 -17.75 10.38
N GLY A 10 -32.33 -18.33 9.17
CA GLY A 10 -31.19 -18.40 8.25
C GLY A 10 -30.79 -17.05 7.62
N ARG A 11 -31.75 -16.14 7.39
CA ARG A 11 -31.49 -14.85 6.73
C ARG A 11 -30.78 -13.83 7.64
N ALA A 12 -31.05 -13.88 8.94
CA ALA A 12 -30.41 -12.99 9.92
C ALA A 12 -28.94 -13.35 10.17
N GLY A 13 -28.62 -14.65 10.20
CA GLY A 13 -27.24 -15.15 10.33
C GLY A 13 -26.37 -14.77 9.15
N SER A 14 -26.88 -14.92 7.92
CA SER A 14 -26.15 -14.53 6.70
C SER A 14 -25.89 -13.02 6.62
N ARG A 15 -26.85 -12.17 6.99
CA ARG A 15 -26.65 -10.70 7.01
C ARG A 15 -25.58 -10.27 8.01
N ARG A 16 -25.51 -10.88 9.20
CA ARG A 16 -24.47 -10.57 10.19
C ARG A 16 -23.08 -11.02 9.73
N VAL A 17 -22.99 -12.15 9.04
CA VAL A 17 -21.74 -12.63 8.45
C VAL A 17 -21.29 -11.70 7.31
N TRP A 18 -22.20 -11.28 6.42
CA TRP A 18 -21.89 -10.31 5.36
C TRP A 18 -21.50 -8.94 5.91
N GLN A 19 -22.19 -8.44 6.95
CA GLN A 19 -21.80 -7.21 7.64
C GLN A 19 -20.47 -7.32 8.38
N ALA A 20 -20.12 -8.49 8.93
CA ALA A 20 -18.82 -8.74 9.55
C ALA A 20 -17.69 -8.83 8.49
N ILE A 21 -17.97 -9.43 7.34
CA ILE A 21 -17.07 -9.47 6.18
C ILE A 21 -16.87 -8.05 5.63
N GLU A 22 -17.94 -7.29 5.39
CA GLU A 22 -17.90 -5.88 4.99
C GLU A 22 -17.19 -5.00 6.01
N ARG A 23 -17.41 -5.20 7.32
CA ARG A 23 -16.67 -4.51 8.40
C ARG A 23 -15.18 -4.87 8.40
N LYS A 24 -14.81 -6.10 8.05
CA LYS A 24 -13.41 -6.52 7.86
C LYS A 24 -12.77 -5.83 6.65
N PHE A 25 -13.54 -5.56 5.60
CA PHE A 25 -13.15 -4.76 4.43
C PHE A 25 -13.23 -3.25 4.65
N ARG A 26 -13.84 -2.79 5.75
CA ARG A 26 -14.04 -1.38 6.10
C ARG A 26 -13.21 -0.90 7.28
N ARG A 27 -12.18 -1.63 7.72
CA ARG A 27 -11.15 -0.98 8.53
C ARG A 27 -10.39 -0.02 7.62
N PRO A 28 -10.40 1.28 7.88
CA PRO A 28 -9.59 2.23 7.14
C PRO A 28 -8.14 1.90 7.43
N GLN A 29 -7.54 1.29 6.43
CA GLN A 29 -6.13 1.00 6.39
C GLN A 29 -5.47 2.19 5.74
N VAL A 30 -4.39 2.68 6.35
CA VAL A 30 -3.55 3.69 5.68
C VAL A 30 -3.08 3.08 4.36
N ARG A 31 -3.44 3.72 3.25
CA ARG A 31 -3.07 3.26 1.91
C ARG A 31 -1.75 3.91 1.54
N ILE A 32 -0.72 3.07 1.37
CA ILE A 32 0.62 3.51 0.99
C ILE A 32 0.87 3.00 -0.42
N SER A 33 1.27 3.90 -1.32
CA SER A 33 1.68 3.51 -2.66
C SER A 33 3.16 3.76 -2.90
N PHE A 34 3.74 2.98 -3.80
CA PHE A 34 5.14 3.07 -4.18
C PHE A 34 5.25 3.28 -5.69
N ASP A 35 6.15 4.16 -6.12
CA ASP A 35 6.62 4.15 -7.50
C ASP A 35 7.50 2.92 -7.78
N ILE A 36 7.77 2.66 -9.07
CA ILE A 36 8.59 1.55 -9.52
C ILE A 36 10.01 2.02 -9.83
N ASP A 37 10.17 2.84 -10.86
CA ASP A 37 11.48 3.17 -11.40
C ASP A 37 12.28 3.97 -10.36
N ASP A 38 13.54 3.56 -10.11
CA ASP A 38 14.46 4.08 -9.08
C ASP A 38 13.96 4.09 -7.61
N THR A 39 12.72 3.66 -7.37
CA THR A 39 12.12 3.50 -6.05
C THR A 39 12.11 2.03 -5.59
N LEU A 40 11.35 1.17 -6.28
CA LEU A 40 11.25 -0.26 -5.99
C LEU A 40 12.11 -1.11 -6.92
N ALA A 41 12.15 -0.78 -8.21
CA ALA A 41 13.09 -1.38 -9.13
C ALA A 41 14.46 -0.73 -8.89
N CYS A 42 15.53 -1.51 -8.94
CA CYS A 42 16.88 -0.99 -8.81
C CYS A 42 17.74 -1.37 -10.01
N GLN A 43 18.55 -0.40 -10.43
CA GLN A 43 19.71 -0.68 -11.26
C GLN A 43 20.88 -1.13 -10.37
N ALA A 44 21.72 -2.03 -10.87
CA ALA A 44 22.77 -2.69 -10.08
C ALA A 44 23.84 -1.70 -9.54
N ASP A 45 23.96 -0.54 -10.16
CA ASP A 45 24.85 0.57 -9.79
C ASP A 45 24.24 1.55 -8.77
N HIS A 46 22.94 1.41 -8.47
CA HIS A 46 22.22 2.32 -7.57
C HIS A 46 21.82 1.66 -6.25
N ALA A 47 21.47 0.38 -6.25
CA ALA A 47 21.15 -0.35 -5.03
C ALA A 47 21.34 -1.87 -5.21
N ALA A 48 21.53 -2.56 -4.08
CA ALA A 48 21.53 -4.01 -4.05
C ALA A 48 20.14 -4.57 -4.38
N ALA A 49 20.11 -5.67 -5.15
CA ALA A 49 18.89 -6.39 -5.44
C ALA A 49 18.47 -7.26 -4.23
N GLU A 50 17.16 -7.42 -4.06
CA GLU A 50 16.53 -8.26 -3.06
C GLU A 50 16.75 -9.74 -3.37
N ASP A 51 17.02 -10.53 -2.33
CA ASP A 51 17.21 -11.96 -2.45
C ASP A 51 15.94 -12.65 -2.94
N SER A 52 16.12 -13.48 -3.97
CA SER A 52 15.09 -14.33 -4.54
C SER A 52 15.38 -15.81 -4.25
N LYS A 53 14.32 -16.54 -3.91
CA LYS A 53 14.35 -18.02 -3.86
C LYS A 53 14.25 -18.68 -5.24
N LEU A 54 13.86 -17.93 -6.26
CA LEU A 54 13.81 -18.38 -7.65
C LEU A 54 15.16 -18.18 -8.34
N PRO A 55 15.54 -19.07 -9.28
CA PRO A 55 16.77 -18.92 -10.05
C PRO A 55 16.86 -17.57 -10.76
N ALA A 56 18.07 -17.00 -10.83
CA ALA A 56 18.30 -15.66 -11.38
C ALA A 56 17.81 -15.48 -12.83
N PHE A 57 17.82 -16.54 -13.65
CA PHE A 57 17.31 -16.50 -15.03
C PHE A 57 15.80 -16.26 -15.09
N VAL A 58 15.04 -16.73 -14.09
CA VAL A 58 13.59 -16.56 -14.00
C VAL A 58 13.26 -15.09 -13.79
N HIS A 59 13.99 -14.41 -12.91
CA HIS A 59 13.83 -12.98 -12.69
C HIS A 59 14.22 -12.17 -13.91
N ARG A 60 15.36 -12.50 -14.53
CA ARG A 60 15.85 -11.81 -15.74
C ARG A 60 14.85 -11.84 -16.90
N TRP A 61 14.00 -12.86 -16.98
CA TRP A 61 12.97 -12.99 -18.02
C TRP A 61 11.59 -12.49 -17.61
N LEU A 62 11.27 -12.49 -16.32
CA LEU A 62 9.90 -12.23 -15.83
C LEU A 62 9.74 -10.92 -15.06
N GLY A 63 10.82 -10.19 -14.81
CA GLY A 63 10.76 -8.97 -14.01
C GLY A 63 12.07 -8.21 -13.91
N GLU A 64 12.01 -7.12 -13.16
CA GLU A 64 13.15 -6.26 -12.90
C GLU A 64 13.77 -6.58 -11.55
N PRO A 65 15.07 -6.28 -11.31
CA PRO A 65 15.64 -6.41 -9.98
C PRO A 65 14.87 -5.54 -8.97
N LEU A 66 14.34 -6.17 -7.93
CA LEU A 66 13.68 -5.47 -6.84
C LEU A 66 14.73 -4.95 -5.86
N ARG A 67 14.60 -3.72 -5.38
CA ARG A 67 15.49 -3.08 -4.41
C ARG A 67 15.47 -3.84 -3.07
N SER A 68 16.65 -4.10 -2.53
CA SER A 68 16.83 -4.75 -1.24
C SER A 68 16.13 -3.99 -0.10
N GLY A 69 15.51 -4.75 0.80
CA GLY A 69 14.72 -4.23 1.93
C GLY A 69 13.23 -4.06 1.61
N THR A 70 12.82 -4.23 0.35
CA THR A 70 11.41 -4.12 -0.04
C THR A 70 10.56 -5.19 0.64
N ARG A 71 11.05 -6.44 0.70
CA ARG A 71 10.28 -7.55 1.29
C ARG A 71 10.04 -7.36 2.79
N SER A 72 11.07 -6.94 3.53
CA SER A 72 10.96 -6.65 4.96
C SER A 72 10.05 -5.44 5.20
N LEU A 73 10.27 -4.35 4.46
CA LEU A 73 9.45 -3.13 4.51
C LEU A 73 7.96 -3.43 4.33
N ILE A 74 7.59 -4.10 3.23
CA ILE A 74 6.19 -4.40 2.92
C ILE A 74 5.58 -5.32 3.98
N ARG A 75 6.33 -6.31 4.47
CA ARG A 75 5.88 -7.17 5.56
C ARG A 75 5.57 -6.37 6.82
N ASP A 76 6.44 -5.43 7.18
CA ASP A 76 6.31 -4.66 8.41
C ASP A 76 5.19 -3.59 8.30
N LEU A 77 5.03 -2.94 7.14
CA LEU A 77 3.87 -2.09 6.85
C LEU A 77 2.55 -2.87 6.93
N ARG A 78 2.51 -4.09 6.38
CA ARG A 78 1.31 -4.94 6.50
C ARG A 78 1.04 -5.36 7.94
N ARG A 79 2.06 -5.59 8.77
CA ARG A 79 1.91 -5.86 10.21
C ARG A 79 1.33 -4.65 10.95
N GLN A 80 1.59 -3.43 10.48
CA GLN A 80 0.98 -2.19 10.99
C GLN A 80 -0.44 -1.96 10.45
N GLY A 81 -0.97 -2.86 9.62
CA GLY A 81 -2.32 -2.76 9.05
C GLY A 81 -2.43 -1.83 7.84
N CYS A 82 -1.31 -1.46 7.20
CA CYS A 82 -1.34 -0.65 5.99
C CYS A 82 -1.75 -1.48 4.76
N SER A 83 -2.44 -0.82 3.83
CA SER A 83 -2.73 -1.35 2.49
C SER A 83 -1.64 -0.93 1.53
N ILE A 84 -1.15 -1.86 0.71
CA ILE A 84 0.03 -1.69 -0.14
C ILE A 84 -0.39 -1.54 -1.59
N TRP A 85 -0.05 -0.41 -2.20
CA TRP A 85 -0.39 -0.05 -3.57
C TRP A 85 0.87 0.21 -4.40
N ILE A 86 0.74 0.11 -5.71
CA ILE A 86 1.74 0.61 -6.65
C ILE A 86 1.12 1.78 -7.39
N TYR A 87 1.88 2.87 -7.51
CA TYR A 87 1.51 4.00 -8.34
C TYR A 87 2.72 4.40 -9.16
N THR A 88 2.70 4.00 -10.43
CA THR A 88 3.74 4.31 -11.40
C THR A 88 3.19 5.09 -12.58
N SER A 89 4.03 5.96 -13.15
CA SER A 89 3.75 6.65 -14.41
C SER A 89 4.16 5.82 -15.65
N SER A 90 4.67 4.61 -15.45
CA SER A 90 5.00 3.68 -16.53
C SER A 90 3.76 3.03 -17.16
N GLY A 91 3.92 2.60 -18.41
CA GLY A 91 2.93 1.79 -19.14
C GLY A 91 2.88 0.32 -18.74
N ARG A 92 3.57 -0.08 -17.66
CA ARG A 92 3.54 -1.47 -17.16
C ARG A 92 2.11 -1.84 -16.79
N THR A 93 1.64 -2.98 -17.29
CA THR A 93 0.26 -3.41 -17.01
C THR A 93 0.10 -3.79 -15.53
N PRO A 94 -1.09 -3.61 -14.92
CA PRO A 94 -1.34 -4.08 -13.56
C PRO A 94 -1.05 -5.58 -13.36
N SER A 95 -1.32 -6.40 -14.37
CA SER A 95 -1.05 -7.85 -14.34
C SER A 95 0.44 -8.15 -14.31
N TYR A 96 1.24 -7.40 -15.08
CA TYR A 96 2.70 -7.51 -15.06
C TYR A 96 3.25 -7.16 -13.68
N ILE A 97 2.89 -5.99 -13.15
CA ILE A 97 3.37 -5.51 -11.84
C ILE A 97 3.03 -6.50 -10.73
N ARG A 98 1.79 -7.01 -10.71
CA ARG A 98 1.36 -8.01 -9.71
C ARG A 98 2.14 -9.31 -9.82
N ARG A 99 2.40 -9.79 -11.04
CA ARG A 99 3.18 -11.01 -11.28
C ARG A 99 4.62 -10.82 -10.83
N TRP A 100 5.26 -9.73 -11.23
CA TRP A 100 6.63 -9.39 -10.86
C TRP A 100 6.82 -9.38 -9.35
N LEU A 101 6.01 -8.62 -8.61
CA LEU A 101 6.10 -8.56 -7.15
C LEU A 101 5.79 -9.91 -6.47
N MET A 102 4.90 -10.71 -7.06
CA MET A 102 4.61 -12.06 -6.57
C MET A 102 5.83 -12.99 -6.62
N LEU A 103 6.74 -12.82 -7.58
CA LEU A 103 8.01 -13.59 -7.64
C LEU A 103 8.89 -13.36 -6.40
N TYR A 104 8.73 -12.21 -5.75
CA TYR A 104 9.37 -11.85 -4.48
C TYR A 104 8.50 -12.14 -3.24
N GLY A 105 7.35 -12.79 -3.44
CA GLY A 105 6.38 -13.10 -2.38
C GLY A 105 5.59 -11.89 -1.90
N ILE A 106 5.59 -10.79 -2.67
CA ILE A 106 4.87 -9.55 -2.34
C ILE A 106 3.52 -9.55 -3.05
N ARG A 107 2.46 -9.24 -2.29
CA ARG A 107 1.11 -8.99 -2.83
C ARG A 107 0.78 -7.52 -2.66
N VAL A 108 0.12 -6.93 -3.64
CA VAL A 108 -0.35 -5.54 -3.61
C VAL A 108 -1.87 -5.49 -3.72
N ASP A 109 -2.48 -4.56 -3.02
CA ASP A 109 -3.93 -4.41 -2.92
C ASP A 109 -4.47 -3.60 -4.11
N GLY A 110 -3.68 -2.66 -4.64
CA GLY A 110 -4.03 -1.89 -5.82
C GLY A 110 -2.84 -1.50 -6.68
N VAL A 111 -3.13 -1.18 -7.94
CA VAL A 111 -2.15 -0.66 -8.90
C VAL A 111 -2.79 0.51 -9.65
N VAL A 112 -2.04 1.60 -9.75
CA VAL A 112 -2.30 2.76 -10.60
C VAL A 112 -1.13 2.86 -11.56
N ASN A 113 -1.37 2.61 -12.84
CA ASN A 113 -0.41 2.85 -13.91
C ASN A 113 -0.79 4.13 -14.68
N SER A 114 -0.02 4.48 -15.71
CA SER A 114 -0.31 5.65 -16.56
C SER A 114 -1.74 5.67 -17.09
N ASP A 115 -2.24 4.54 -17.61
CA ASP A 115 -3.56 4.47 -18.23
C ASP A 115 -4.67 4.78 -17.23
N ARG A 116 -4.62 4.12 -16.05
CA ARG A 116 -5.60 4.34 -14.99
C ARG A 116 -5.54 5.77 -14.45
N HIS A 117 -4.34 6.34 -14.34
CA HIS A 117 -4.16 7.73 -13.95
C HIS A 117 -4.81 8.68 -14.94
N GLN A 118 -4.49 8.55 -16.23
CA GLN A 118 -5.06 9.39 -17.29
C GLN A 118 -6.59 9.28 -17.37
N GLN A 119 -7.13 8.06 -17.21
CA GLN A 119 -8.57 7.86 -17.16
C GLN A 119 -9.23 8.67 -16.03
N VAL A 120 -8.65 8.65 -14.83
CA VAL A 120 -9.18 9.39 -13.67
C VAL A 120 -9.04 10.91 -13.86
N LEU A 121 -7.92 11.37 -14.44
CA LEU A 121 -7.75 12.79 -14.74
C LEU A 121 -8.74 13.29 -15.78
N ALA A 122 -8.99 12.52 -16.84
CA ALA A 122 -9.93 12.86 -17.89
C ALA A 122 -11.37 12.97 -17.34
N VAL A 123 -11.77 12.03 -16.48
CA VAL A 123 -13.08 12.05 -15.81
C VAL A 123 -13.23 13.28 -14.89
N ASN A 124 -12.13 13.73 -14.27
CA ASN A 124 -12.15 14.86 -13.34
C ASN A 124 -11.90 16.23 -14.01
N GLY A 125 -11.68 16.27 -15.33
CA GLY A 125 -11.54 17.53 -16.09
C GLY A 125 -10.34 18.39 -15.69
N LEU A 126 -9.25 17.78 -15.20
CA LEU A 126 -8.09 18.51 -14.68
C LEU A 126 -7.14 18.95 -15.81
N ALA A 127 -7.20 20.23 -16.19
CA ALA A 127 -6.14 20.87 -16.98
C ALA A 127 -4.92 21.16 -16.08
N ASN A 128 -3.72 20.77 -16.50
CA ASN A 128 -2.47 20.83 -15.70
C ASN A 128 -2.47 19.90 -14.48
N ALA A 129 -2.88 18.64 -14.67
CA ALA A 129 -2.79 17.65 -13.62
C ALA A 129 -1.33 17.34 -13.23
N PRO A 130 -1.05 17.08 -11.94
CA PRO A 130 0.29 16.68 -11.51
C PRO A 130 0.67 15.32 -12.10
N SER A 131 1.96 15.05 -12.19
CA SER A 131 2.50 13.78 -12.69
C SER A 131 1.96 12.57 -11.93
N LYS A 132 1.65 12.74 -10.64
CA LYS A 132 0.92 11.78 -9.81
C LYS A 132 -0.10 12.50 -8.94
N LEU A 133 -1.26 11.89 -8.72
CA LEU A 133 -2.32 12.38 -7.84
C LEU A 133 -2.84 11.28 -6.90
N PRO A 134 -2.06 10.86 -5.88
CA PRO A 134 -2.42 9.75 -4.99
C PRO A 134 -3.77 9.94 -4.28
N SER A 135 -4.10 11.19 -3.93
CA SER A 135 -5.37 11.54 -3.28
C SER A 135 -6.62 11.15 -4.10
N ALA A 136 -6.53 11.13 -5.43
CA ALA A 136 -7.63 10.70 -6.30
C ALA A 136 -7.94 9.19 -6.19
N PHE A 137 -7.09 8.42 -5.51
CA PHE A 137 -7.23 6.97 -5.29
C PHE A 137 -7.36 6.62 -3.79
N ASP A 138 -7.65 7.61 -2.95
CA ASP A 138 -7.57 7.59 -1.48
C ASP A 138 -6.24 7.05 -0.94
N ILE A 139 -5.13 7.30 -1.64
CA ILE A 139 -3.80 6.94 -1.14
C ILE A 139 -3.36 8.02 -0.15
N ASP A 140 -2.99 7.58 1.04
CA ASP A 140 -2.67 8.43 2.19
C ASP A 140 -1.21 8.89 2.22
N LEU A 141 -0.31 8.08 1.66
CA LEU A 141 1.13 8.31 1.53
C LEU A 141 1.66 7.71 0.22
N HIS A 142 2.48 8.45 -0.50
CA HIS A 142 3.19 7.98 -1.68
C HIS A 142 4.70 7.94 -1.40
N VAL A 143 5.37 6.89 -1.87
CA VAL A 143 6.82 6.71 -1.81
C VAL A 143 7.37 6.84 -3.21
N ASP A 144 8.32 7.75 -3.39
CA ASP A 144 8.86 8.15 -4.70
C ASP A 144 10.31 8.60 -4.54
N ASP A 145 11.14 8.56 -5.57
CA ASP A 145 12.51 9.09 -5.53
C ASP A 145 12.60 10.55 -6.00
N SER A 146 11.55 11.07 -6.63
CA SER A 146 11.50 12.40 -7.22
C SER A 146 11.10 13.49 -6.23
N GLU A 147 12.01 14.46 -6.04
CA GLU A 147 11.70 15.72 -5.36
C GLU A 147 10.61 16.52 -6.10
N GLY A 148 10.51 16.38 -7.42
CA GLY A 148 9.45 17.02 -8.22
C GLY A 148 8.06 16.54 -7.79
N VAL A 149 7.90 15.23 -7.58
CA VAL A 149 6.64 14.64 -7.10
C VAL A 149 6.30 15.12 -5.68
N ARG A 150 7.30 15.34 -4.82
CA ARG A 150 7.09 15.95 -3.50
C ARG A 150 6.59 17.39 -3.61
N LEU A 151 7.16 18.20 -4.50
CA LEU A 151 6.71 19.58 -4.74
C LEU A 151 5.28 19.62 -5.29
N GLU A 152 4.95 18.74 -6.23
CA GLU A 152 3.56 18.54 -6.66
C GLU A 152 2.66 18.15 -5.48
N GLY A 153 3.12 17.28 -4.58
CA GLY A 153 2.41 16.91 -3.36
C GLY A 153 2.09 18.09 -2.46
N VAL A 154 3.04 19.02 -2.29
CA VAL A 154 2.81 20.27 -1.56
C VAL A 154 1.75 21.13 -2.26
N ASN A 155 1.82 21.26 -3.59
CA ASN A 155 0.90 22.10 -4.36
C ASN A 155 -0.52 21.52 -4.45
N HIS A 156 -0.65 20.19 -4.49
CA HIS A 156 -1.92 19.48 -4.71
C HIS A 156 -2.45 18.74 -3.48
N GLY A 157 -1.81 18.90 -2.32
CA GLY A 157 -2.31 18.43 -1.03
C GLY A 157 -2.19 16.92 -0.78
N PHE A 158 -1.17 16.27 -1.34
CA PHE A 158 -0.87 14.86 -1.06
C PHE A 158 0.53 14.68 -0.45
N ARG A 159 0.70 13.58 0.29
CA ARG A 159 1.92 13.31 1.05
C ARG A 159 2.86 12.40 0.28
N VAL A 160 4.12 12.81 0.20
CA VAL A 160 5.20 12.05 -0.44
C VAL A 160 6.34 11.89 0.55
N VAL A 161 6.84 10.66 0.72
CA VAL A 161 8.15 10.41 1.31
C VAL A 161 9.14 10.15 0.19
N VAL A 162 10.09 11.07 0.04
CA VAL A 162 11.12 10.95 -1.00
C VAL A 162 12.22 10.00 -0.52
N VAL A 163 12.60 9.01 -1.32
CA VAL A 163 13.66 8.05 -1.01
C VAL A 163 14.80 8.17 -2.02
N CYS A 164 16.05 8.23 -1.55
CA CYS A 164 17.19 8.19 -2.47
C CYS A 164 17.50 6.74 -2.86
N PRO A 165 17.75 6.39 -4.12
CA PRO A 165 18.12 5.03 -4.52
C PRO A 165 19.34 4.48 -3.77
N LYS A 166 20.28 5.37 -3.41
CA LYS A 166 21.54 5.04 -2.72
C LYS A 166 21.44 5.04 -1.19
N ASP A 167 20.29 5.40 -0.63
CA ASP A 167 20.07 5.40 0.81
C ASP A 167 19.77 3.98 1.30
N GLU A 168 20.68 3.39 2.08
CA GLU A 168 20.49 2.08 2.71
C GLU A 168 19.38 2.10 3.78
N GLY A 169 19.14 3.27 4.39
CA GLY A 169 18.12 3.49 5.42
C GLY A 169 16.72 3.80 4.87
N TRP A 170 16.52 3.73 3.55
CA TRP A 170 15.26 4.14 2.90
C TRP A 170 14.03 3.42 3.47
N ALA A 171 14.15 2.14 3.78
CA ALA A 171 13.04 1.34 4.31
C ALA A 171 12.60 1.86 5.69
N GLN A 172 13.55 2.23 6.55
CA GLN A 172 13.23 2.80 7.85
C GLN A 172 12.57 4.17 7.70
N LYS A 173 13.07 5.01 6.78
CA LYS A 173 12.46 6.30 6.45
C LYS A 173 10.99 6.17 6.02
N VAL A 174 10.66 5.16 5.22
CA VAL A 174 9.27 4.87 4.82
C VAL A 174 8.42 4.39 6.00
N LEU A 175 8.96 3.53 6.87
CA LEU A 175 8.26 3.07 8.08
C LEU A 175 7.93 4.24 9.02
N ASP A 176 8.88 5.14 9.25
CA ASP A 176 8.68 6.31 10.11
C ASP A 176 7.61 7.25 9.52
N ALA A 177 7.67 7.50 8.21
CA ALA A 177 6.66 8.28 7.51
C ALA A 177 5.26 7.64 7.58
N ALA A 178 5.17 6.31 7.50
CA ALA A 178 3.91 5.58 7.65
C ALA A 178 3.32 5.75 9.05
N VAL A 179 4.15 5.64 10.10
CA VAL A 179 3.74 5.84 11.50
C VAL A 179 3.23 7.27 11.72
N ASP A 180 3.93 8.26 11.18
CA ASP A 180 3.51 9.67 11.26
C ASP A 180 2.15 9.91 10.59
N VAL A 181 1.94 9.33 9.41
CA VAL A 181 0.66 9.43 8.70
C VAL A 181 -0.46 8.73 9.47
N GLN A 182 -0.20 7.55 10.02
CA GLN A 182 -1.15 6.85 10.90
C GLN A 182 -1.54 7.71 12.12
N ALA A 183 -0.56 8.32 12.79
CA ALA A 183 -0.79 9.21 13.94
C ALA A 183 -1.67 10.42 13.60
N ARG A 184 -1.38 11.07 12.47
CA ARG A 184 -2.16 12.22 11.99
C ARG A 184 -3.59 11.82 11.65
N LEU A 185 -3.77 10.72 10.91
CA LEU A 185 -5.09 10.25 10.48
C LEU A 185 -5.95 9.78 11.65
N ALA A 186 -5.39 9.09 12.64
CA ALA A 186 -6.11 8.72 13.86
C ALA A 186 -6.57 9.95 14.67
N SER A 187 -5.75 11.01 14.68
CA SER A 187 -6.10 12.26 15.37
C SER A 187 -7.18 13.06 14.63
N GLN A 188 -7.12 13.10 13.29
CA GLN A 188 -8.04 13.87 12.46
C GLN A 188 -9.36 13.15 12.20
N GLN A 189 -9.35 11.82 12.19
CA GLN A 189 -10.50 10.98 11.80
C GLN A 189 -10.59 9.74 12.71
N PRO A 190 -10.90 9.91 14.01
CA PRO A 190 -10.88 8.83 15.00
C PRO A 190 -11.90 7.72 14.71
N HIS A 191 -13.00 8.04 14.02
CA HIS A 191 -13.98 7.05 13.56
C HIS A 191 -13.52 6.27 12.32
N ARG A 192 -12.53 6.78 11.60
CA ARG A 192 -11.95 6.16 10.42
C ARG A 192 -10.75 5.30 10.86
N TYR A 193 -9.71 5.83 11.50
CA TYR A 193 -8.51 5.03 11.77
C TYR A 193 -8.37 4.66 13.26
N GLU A 194 -8.45 3.36 13.58
CA GLU A 194 -8.25 2.82 14.93
C GLU A 194 -6.77 2.43 15.11
N MET A 195 -6.08 3.03 16.09
CA MET A 195 -4.67 2.73 16.39
C MET A 195 -4.48 1.26 16.76
N PRO A 196 -3.42 0.57 16.29
CA PRO A 196 -3.10 -0.76 16.80
C PRO A 196 -2.78 -0.64 18.30
N ALA A 197 -3.65 -1.16 19.15
CA ALA A 197 -3.39 -1.22 20.58
C ALA A 197 -2.07 -1.99 20.79
N ARG A 198 -1.07 -1.33 21.40
CA ARG A 198 0.13 -2.01 21.90
C ARG A 198 -0.35 -3.18 22.75
N ARG A 199 -0.13 -4.42 22.29
CA ARG A 199 -0.37 -5.62 23.11
C ARG A 199 0.47 -5.49 24.37
N ARG A 200 -0.14 -5.04 25.47
CA ARG A 200 0.42 -5.23 26.81
C ARG A 200 0.52 -6.73 27.02
N ALA A 201 1.74 -7.24 27.08
CA ALA A 201 2.00 -8.56 27.63
C ALA A 201 1.50 -8.54 29.08
N GLN A 202 0.34 -9.15 29.33
CA GLN A 202 -0.07 -9.47 30.69
C GLN A 202 0.76 -10.70 31.09
N ALA A 203 1.78 -10.47 31.90
CA ALA A 203 2.42 -11.52 32.67
C ALA A 203 1.37 -12.06 33.65
N LEU A 204 1.06 -13.36 33.54
CA LEU A 204 0.27 -14.09 34.53
C LEU A 204 1.12 -14.21 35.81
N PRO A 205 0.58 -13.90 37.00
CA PRO A 205 1.23 -14.28 38.24
C PRO A 205 1.03 -15.78 38.43
N VAL A 206 2.13 -16.49 38.64
CA VAL A 206 2.13 -17.88 39.10
C VAL A 206 1.84 -17.85 40.60
N SER A 207 0.83 -18.59 41.04
CA SER A 207 0.64 -19.02 42.44
C SER A 207 0.07 -20.43 42.40
#